data_AF-A0A2S1TZK4-F1
#
_entry.id   AF-A0A2S1TZK4-F1
#
_cell.length_a   1.000
_cell.length_b   1.000
_cell.length_c   1.000
_cell.angle_alpha   90.00
_cell.angle_beta   90.00
_cell.angle_gamma   90.00
#
_symmetry.space_group_name_H-M   'P 1'
#
loop_
_entity.id
_entity.type
_entity.pdbx_description
1 polymer ?
#
loop_
_entity_poly.entity_id
_entity_poly.type
_entity_poly.pdbx_seq_one_letter_code
_entity_poly.pdbx_strand_id
1 'polypeptide(L)'
;VSPLNSTLSVNNNSHERTASQRKAKCTTVCIGGPEGITIGNNQKSCSKLRCTSCDFNCMYFKDYEWSKKVDYLFFRNYVPNIEKLSKELIPKKGSTSICCQCTWYTTNKTTPILSLKDKKIKWVCGGHYMN
;
A
#
# COMPACT_ATOMS: atom_id res chain seq x y z
N VAL A 1 48.93 -3.88 46.98
CA VAL A 1 49.42 -2.49 47.03
C VAL A 1 48.94 -1.75 45.79
N SER A 2 48.05 -0.79 46.04
CA SER A 2 47.41 0.32 45.30
C SER A 2 47.82 0.67 43.84
N PRO A 3 47.07 1.53 43.09
CA PRO A 3 45.89 2.29 43.50
C PRO A 3 44.69 2.33 42.50
N LEU A 4 43.55 2.76 43.06
CA LEU A 4 42.44 3.46 42.39
C LEU A 4 42.82 4.93 42.11
N ASN A 5 42.36 5.48 40.97
CA ASN A 5 41.78 6.82 40.80
C ASN A 5 41.39 7.01 39.31
N SER A 6 40.11 7.01 38.92
CA SER A 6 39.14 8.13 38.89
C SER A 6 39.52 9.32 37.99
N THR A 7 38.85 9.43 36.82
CA THR A 7 38.47 10.72 36.22
C THR A 7 37.24 10.58 35.30
N LEU A 8 36.11 11.07 35.82
CA LEU A 8 35.03 11.87 35.22
C LEU A 8 34.82 11.90 33.67
N SER A 9 33.66 11.38 33.28
CA SER A 9 32.61 11.91 32.39
C SER A 9 32.96 12.83 31.19
N VAL A 10 32.58 12.38 29.99
CA VAL A 10 31.80 13.20 29.04
C VAL A 10 30.73 12.32 28.36
N ASN A 11 29.47 12.59 28.71
CA ASN A 11 28.28 12.09 28.03
C ASN A 11 28.14 12.87 26.71
N ASN A 12 28.47 12.27 25.57
CA ASN A 12 28.10 12.84 24.27
C ASN A 12 26.85 12.12 23.75
N ASN A 13 25.73 12.66 24.21
CA ASN A 13 24.41 12.41 23.69
C ASN A 13 24.29 13.03 22.29
N SER A 14 24.79 12.35 21.26
CA SER A 14 24.46 12.69 19.87
C SER A 14 23.12 12.05 19.52
N HIS A 15 22.03 12.59 20.08
CA HIS A 15 20.73 12.52 19.44
C HIS A 15 20.83 13.27 18.10
N GLU A 16 21.31 12.58 17.07
CA GLU A 16 20.92 12.91 15.70
C GLU A 16 19.39 12.84 15.68
N ARG A 17 18.75 14.02 15.71
CA ARG A 17 17.33 14.15 15.45
C ARG A 17 17.13 13.84 13.97
N THR A 18 17.04 12.55 13.65
CA THR A 18 16.44 12.11 12.38
C THR A 18 15.13 12.88 12.25
N ALA A 19 15.01 13.70 11.21
CA ALA A 19 13.80 14.46 10.93
C ALA A 19 12.60 13.53 11.10
N SER A 20 11.73 13.85 12.06
CA SER A 20 10.57 13.02 12.38
C SER A 20 9.68 12.97 11.15
N GLN A 21 9.78 11.89 10.37
CA GLN A 21 8.99 11.71 9.15
C GLN A 21 7.51 11.75 9.53
N ARG A 22 6.81 12.77 9.06
CA ARG A 22 5.39 12.93 9.37
C ARG A 22 4.62 11.86 8.62
N LYS A 23 3.88 11.02 9.34
CA LYS A 23 2.93 10.08 8.73
C LYS A 23 1.65 10.81 8.37
N ALA A 24 1.19 10.67 7.13
CA ALA A 24 -0.10 11.18 6.68
C ALA A 24 -0.91 10.08 5.98
N LYS A 25 -2.24 10.17 6.04
CA LYS A 25 -3.15 9.25 5.35
C LYS A 25 -3.86 9.99 4.22
N CYS A 26 -4.30 9.26 3.21
CA CYS A 26 -5.20 9.82 2.21
C CYS A 26 -6.48 10.32 2.88
N THR A 27 -6.90 11.53 2.56
CA THR A 27 -8.22 12.05 2.98
C THR A 27 -9.34 11.27 2.31
N THR A 28 -9.16 10.96 1.02
CA THR A 28 -10.01 10.06 0.23
C THR A 28 -9.15 8.99 -0.40
N VAL A 29 -9.43 7.73 -0.10
CA VAL A 29 -8.67 6.61 -0.66
C VAL A 29 -9.16 6.35 -2.09
N CYS A 30 -8.29 6.55 -3.08
CA CYS A 30 -8.58 6.31 -4.50
C CYS A 30 -7.66 5.24 -5.08
N ILE A 31 -8.09 4.65 -6.19
CA ILE A 31 -7.38 3.61 -6.96
C ILE A 31 -7.40 3.92 -8.47
N GLY A 32 -6.45 3.39 -9.25
CA GLY A 32 -6.51 3.41 -10.72
C GLY A 32 -6.00 4.65 -11.43
N GLY A 33 -5.31 5.54 -10.72
CA GLY A 33 -4.70 6.75 -11.26
C GLY A 33 -3.19 6.84 -10.97
N PRO A 34 -2.58 8.00 -11.19
CA PRO A 34 -1.20 8.25 -10.78
C PRO A 34 -1.02 7.99 -9.27
N GLU A 35 0.03 7.28 -8.91
CA GLU A 35 0.31 6.92 -7.52
C GLU A 35 0.63 8.15 -6.67
N GLY A 36 0.19 8.14 -5.41
CA GLY A 36 0.48 9.21 -4.46
C GLY A 36 -0.42 9.19 -3.24
N ILE A 37 -0.37 10.29 -2.48
CA ILE A 37 -1.31 10.58 -1.40
C ILE A 37 -2.41 11.51 -1.91
N THR A 38 -3.67 11.18 -1.59
CA THR A 38 -4.79 12.10 -1.85
C THR A 38 -4.94 13.05 -0.67
N ILE A 39 -4.82 14.35 -0.94
CA ILE A 39 -5.08 15.42 0.03
C ILE A 39 -6.09 16.39 -0.59
N GLY A 40 -7.23 16.57 0.07
CA GLY A 40 -8.33 17.40 -0.45
C GLY A 40 -8.82 16.90 -1.81
N ASN A 41 -8.80 17.78 -2.82
CA ASN A 41 -9.30 17.49 -4.16
C ASN A 41 -8.25 16.88 -5.12
N ASN A 42 -6.98 16.79 -4.71
CA ASN A 42 -5.92 16.21 -5.53
C ASN A 42 -5.95 14.67 -5.44
N GLN A 43 -6.86 14.04 -6.19
CA GLN A 43 -7.05 12.59 -6.14
C GLN A 43 -5.87 11.84 -6.79
N LYS A 44 -5.23 10.96 -6.00
CA LYS A 44 -4.16 10.07 -6.43
C LYS A 44 -4.47 8.62 -6.03
N SER A 45 -3.93 7.66 -6.76
CA SER A 45 -4.03 6.25 -6.40
C SER A 45 -3.17 5.99 -5.16
N CYS A 46 -3.78 5.52 -4.07
CA CYS A 46 -3.06 5.26 -2.83
C CYS A 46 -2.03 4.13 -3.01
N SER A 47 -0.73 4.42 -2.90
CA SER A 47 0.33 3.39 -2.98
C SER A 47 0.54 2.60 -1.69
N LYS A 48 -0.21 2.91 -0.63
CA LYS A 48 -0.11 2.29 0.69
C LYS A 48 -1.43 1.62 1.09
N LEU A 49 -2.11 1.02 0.12
CA LEU A 49 -3.41 0.40 0.32
C LEU A 49 -3.29 -0.92 1.08
N ARG A 50 -4.11 -1.11 2.12
CA ARG A 50 -4.16 -2.31 2.96
C ARG A 50 -5.60 -2.81 3.05
N CYS A 51 -5.80 -4.12 2.97
CA CYS A 51 -7.10 -4.73 3.21
C CYS A 51 -7.27 -5.03 4.70
N THR A 52 -8.37 -4.60 5.30
CA THR A 52 -8.65 -4.88 6.72
C THR A 52 -9.27 -6.26 6.96
N SER A 53 -9.72 -6.97 5.90
CA SER A 53 -10.27 -8.33 6.02
C SER A 53 -9.19 -9.41 6.10
N CYS A 54 -8.16 -9.33 5.26
CA CYS A 54 -7.07 -10.29 5.24
C CYS A 54 -5.77 -9.74 5.84
N ASP A 55 -5.71 -8.44 6.12
CA ASP A 55 -4.55 -7.75 6.68
C ASP A 55 -3.31 -7.66 5.75
N PHE A 56 -3.49 -7.98 4.46
CA PHE A 56 -2.45 -7.84 3.43
C PHE A 56 -2.42 -6.45 2.81
N ASN A 57 -1.23 -6.04 2.37
CA ASN A 57 -1.08 -4.92 1.44
C ASN A 57 -1.68 -5.29 0.08
N CYS A 58 -2.34 -4.34 -0.56
CA CYS A 58 -2.87 -4.54 -1.90
C CYS A 58 -1.75 -4.40 -2.94
N MET A 59 -1.82 -5.24 -3.96
CA MET A 59 -0.90 -5.24 -5.10
C MET A 59 -1.54 -4.52 -6.28
N TYR A 60 -0.72 -3.90 -7.12
CA TYR A 60 -1.15 -3.13 -8.28
C TYR A 60 -0.49 -3.67 -9.54
N PHE A 61 -1.27 -3.79 -10.61
CA PHE A 61 -0.82 -4.20 -11.93
C PHE A 61 -1.34 -3.18 -12.96
N LYS A 62 -0.45 -2.29 -13.41
CA LYS A 62 -0.76 -1.24 -14.39
C LYS A 62 -0.82 -1.79 -15.80
N ASP A 63 -1.76 -1.29 -16.58
CA ASP A 63 -2.04 -1.72 -17.95
C ASP A 63 -2.47 -3.19 -18.06
N TYR A 64 -3.15 -3.70 -17.03
CA TYR A 64 -3.70 -5.05 -17.01
C TYR A 64 -5.11 -5.11 -16.42
N GLU A 65 -5.88 -6.09 -16.88
CA GLU A 65 -7.10 -6.56 -16.23
C GLU A 65 -6.98 -8.01 -15.77
N TRP A 66 -7.70 -8.39 -14.71
CA TRP A 66 -7.84 -9.79 -14.33
C TRP A 66 -8.65 -10.57 -15.39
N SER A 67 -8.16 -11.75 -15.75
CA SER A 67 -8.87 -12.76 -16.52
C SER A 67 -10.20 -13.14 -15.84
N LYS A 68 -11.21 -13.51 -16.63
CA LYS A 68 -12.51 -13.97 -16.09
C LYS A 68 -12.43 -15.32 -15.36
N LYS A 69 -11.30 -16.01 -15.43
CA LYS A 69 -11.06 -17.32 -14.78
C LYS A 69 -10.65 -17.19 -13.32
N VAL A 70 -10.22 -16.01 -12.87
CA VAL A 70 -9.80 -15.82 -11.48
C VAL A 70 -10.99 -15.96 -10.54
N ASP A 71 -10.75 -16.56 -9.38
CA ASP A 71 -11.72 -16.71 -8.32
C ASP A 71 -11.08 -16.39 -6.96
N TYR A 72 -11.86 -16.57 -5.90
CA TYR A 72 -11.40 -16.34 -4.54
C TYR A 72 -10.17 -17.21 -4.16
N LEU A 73 -10.15 -18.48 -4.57
CA LEU A 73 -9.08 -19.41 -4.21
C LEU A 73 -7.78 -19.04 -4.93
N PHE A 74 -7.85 -18.56 -6.17
CA PHE A 74 -6.71 -18.05 -6.91
C PHE A 74 -5.96 -16.98 -6.11
N PHE A 75 -6.66 -15.94 -5.64
CA PHE A 75 -6.02 -14.87 -4.87
C PHE A 75 -5.57 -15.33 -3.49
N ARG A 76 -6.37 -16.15 -2.81
CA ARG A 76 -6.01 -16.68 -1.48
C ARG A 76 -4.73 -17.52 -1.51
N ASN A 77 -4.55 -18.31 -2.56
CA ASN A 77 -3.40 -19.21 -2.70
C ASN A 77 -2.15 -18.52 -3.26
N TYR A 78 -2.32 -17.47 -4.08
CA TYR A 78 -1.21 -16.90 -4.83
C TYR A 78 -0.81 -15.49 -4.44
N VAL A 79 -1.61 -14.68 -3.74
CA VAL A 79 -1.11 -13.40 -3.21
C VAL A 79 -0.16 -13.66 -2.04
N PRO A 80 1.07 -13.10 -2.00
CA PRO A 80 1.58 -12.00 -2.85
C PRO A 80 2.56 -12.41 -3.98
N ASN A 81 2.54 -13.65 -4.46
CA ASN A 81 3.42 -14.15 -5.50
C ASN A 81 3.05 -13.56 -6.90
N ILE A 82 3.83 -12.57 -7.34
CA ILE A 82 3.64 -11.86 -8.62
C ILE A 82 3.71 -12.80 -9.83
N GLU A 83 4.63 -13.76 -9.83
CA GLU A 83 4.83 -14.68 -10.96
C GLU A 83 3.62 -15.61 -11.18
N LYS A 84 2.98 -16.05 -10.09
CA LYS A 84 1.76 -16.86 -10.18
C LYS A 84 0.55 -16.00 -10.56
N LEU A 85 0.47 -14.77 -10.04
CA LEU A 85 -0.62 -13.83 -10.36
C LEU A 85 -0.57 -13.38 -11.82
N SER A 86 0.62 -13.17 -12.39
CA SER A 86 0.77 -12.66 -13.75
C SER A 86 0.20 -13.58 -14.83
N LYS A 87 0.05 -14.88 -14.53
CA LYS A 87 -0.55 -15.87 -15.45
C LYS A 87 -2.01 -15.60 -15.79
N GLU A 88 -2.73 -14.86 -14.94
CA GLU A 88 -4.13 -14.49 -15.15
C GLU A 88 -4.31 -12.98 -15.38
N LEU A 89 -3.24 -12.25 -15.68
CA LEU A 89 -3.30 -10.85 -16.12
C LEU A 89 -3.41 -10.78 -17.64
N ILE A 90 -4.38 -10.00 -18.12
CA ILE A 90 -4.61 -9.72 -19.53
C ILE A 90 -4.15 -8.30 -19.82
N PRO A 91 -3.22 -8.05 -20.77
CA PRO A 91 -2.80 -6.71 -21.13
C PRO A 91 -3.98 -5.82 -21.55
N LYS A 92 -4.12 -4.67 -20.91
CA LYS A 92 -5.16 -3.68 -21.19
C LYS A 92 -4.72 -2.28 -20.77
N LYS A 93 -4.24 -1.52 -21.75
CA LYS A 93 -3.76 -0.15 -21.53
C LYS A 93 -4.81 0.73 -20.84
N GLY A 94 -4.35 1.54 -19.89
CA GLY A 94 -5.17 2.44 -19.09
C GLY A 94 -5.97 1.75 -17.98
N SER A 95 -5.95 0.43 -17.88
CA SER A 95 -6.56 -0.29 -16.77
C SER A 95 -5.54 -0.57 -15.67
N THR A 96 -6.00 -0.63 -14.43
CA THR A 96 -5.20 -1.03 -13.28
C THR A 96 -5.96 -2.11 -12.52
N SER A 97 -5.34 -3.29 -12.43
CA SER A 97 -5.81 -4.39 -11.62
C SER A 97 -5.21 -4.32 -10.24
N ILE A 98 -6.05 -4.52 -9.23
CA ILE A 98 -5.67 -4.45 -7.82
C ILE A 98 -6.18 -5.71 -7.14
N CYS A 99 -5.40 -6.27 -6.23
CA CYS A 99 -5.85 -7.39 -5.42
C CYS A 99 -5.21 -7.41 -4.03
N CYS A 100 -5.88 -8.09 -3.13
CA CYS A 100 -5.31 -8.69 -1.92
C CYS A 100 -5.73 -10.18 -1.90
N GLN A 101 -5.45 -10.91 -0.82
CA GLN A 101 -5.81 -12.33 -0.74
C GLN A 101 -7.33 -12.61 -0.79
N CYS A 102 -8.20 -11.64 -0.47
CA CYS A 102 -9.63 -11.89 -0.35
C CYS A 102 -10.52 -11.16 -1.36
N THR A 103 -10.03 -10.09 -1.99
CA THR A 103 -10.79 -9.28 -2.95
C THR A 103 -9.88 -8.72 -4.02
N TRP A 104 -10.44 -8.48 -5.20
CA TRP A 104 -9.76 -7.91 -6.35
C TRP A 104 -10.69 -6.96 -7.10
N TYR A 105 -10.11 -6.03 -7.84
CA TYR A 105 -10.86 -5.06 -8.63
C TYR A 105 -10.03 -4.55 -9.80
N THR A 106 -10.69 -4.26 -10.92
CA THR A 106 -10.07 -3.59 -12.08
C THR A 106 -10.77 -2.26 -12.31
N THR A 107 -10.00 -1.20 -12.51
CA THR A 107 -10.51 0.12 -12.87
C THR A 107 -9.72 0.71 -14.02
N ASN A 108 -10.34 1.57 -14.83
CA ASN A 108 -9.71 2.31 -15.93
C ASN A 108 -9.61 3.83 -15.66
N LYS A 109 -9.93 4.25 -14.44
CA LYS A 109 -9.87 5.65 -14.00
C LYS A 109 -9.61 5.76 -12.50
N THR A 110 -9.14 6.93 -12.08
CA THR A 110 -9.06 7.27 -10.65
C THR A 110 -10.44 7.19 -10.03
N THR A 111 -10.63 6.25 -9.10
CA THR A 111 -11.93 5.97 -8.48
C THR A 111 -11.78 5.95 -6.96
N PRO A 112 -12.59 6.72 -6.20
CA PRO A 112 -12.67 6.58 -4.75
C PRO A 112 -13.21 5.21 -4.37
N ILE A 113 -12.60 4.57 -3.35
CA ILE A 113 -13.03 3.23 -2.90
C ILE A 113 -14.47 3.23 -2.39
N LEU A 114 -14.92 4.33 -1.79
CA LEU A 114 -16.30 4.51 -1.32
C LEU A 114 -17.33 4.51 -2.47
N SER A 115 -16.90 4.77 -3.70
CA SER A 115 -17.78 4.76 -4.88
C SER A 115 -17.91 3.35 -5.51
N LEU A 116 -17.17 2.36 -5.01
CA LEU A 116 -17.25 1.00 -5.50
C LEU A 116 -18.53 0.34 -4.99
N LYS A 117 -19.29 -0.29 -5.89
CA LYS A 117 -20.54 -1.00 -5.54
C LYS A 117 -20.29 -2.31 -4.79
N ASP A 118 -19.06 -2.83 -4.81
CA ASP A 118 -18.72 -4.08 -4.16
C ASP A 118 -18.48 -3.90 -2.66
N LYS A 119 -19.47 -4.31 -1.86
CA LYS A 119 -19.43 -4.26 -0.39
C LYS A 119 -18.33 -5.14 0.23
N LYS A 120 -17.68 -6.03 -0.54
CA LYS A 120 -16.59 -6.87 -0.04
C LYS A 120 -15.26 -6.12 0.09
N ILE A 121 -15.08 -5.01 -0.65
CA ILE A 121 -13.84 -4.25 -0.65
C ILE A 121 -13.70 -3.47 0.66
N LYS A 122 -12.80 -3.93 1.54
CA LYS A 122 -12.46 -3.28 2.81
C LYS A 122 -11.03 -2.77 2.78
N TRP A 123 -10.72 -1.96 1.77
CA TRP A 123 -9.39 -1.41 1.55
C TRP A 123 -9.26 -0.01 2.14
N VAL A 124 -8.15 0.26 2.83
CA VAL A 124 -7.87 1.51 3.53
C VAL A 124 -6.44 1.99 3.27
N CYS A 125 -6.17 3.28 3.52
CA CYS A 125 -4.81 3.79 3.49
C CYS A 125 -4.05 3.39 4.77
N GLY A 126 -2.95 2.66 4.61
CA GLY A 126 -2.02 2.27 5.68
C GLY A 126 -1.12 3.41 6.18
N GLY A 127 -1.12 4.55 5.50
CA GLY A 127 -0.30 5.71 5.81
C GLY A 127 0.95 5.84 4.93
N HIS A 128 1.26 7.07 4.57
CA HIS A 128 2.39 7.49 3.76
C HIS A 128 3.38 8.24 4.65
N TYR A 129 4.68 8.06 4.37
CA TYR A 129 5.73 8.91 4.95
C TYR A 129 5.85 10.17 4.10
N MET A 130 5.72 11.32 4.74
CA MET A 130 6.02 12.62 4.13
C MET A 130 7.49 12.93 4.41
N ASN A 131 8.24 13.18 3.35
CA ASN A 131 9.59 13.73 3.44
C ASN A 131 9.52 15.25 3.46
#